data_AF-A0A7S0P5R4-F1
#
_entry.id   AF-A0A7S0P5R4-F1
#
_cell.length_a   1.000
_cell.length_b   1.000
_cell.length_c   1.000
_cell.angle_alpha   90.00
_cell.angle_beta   90.00
_cell.angle_gamma   90.00
#
_symmetry.space_group_name_H-M   'P 1'
#
loop_
_entity.id
_entity.type
_entity.pdbx_description
1 polymer ?
#
loop_
_entity_poly.entity_id
_entity_poly.type
_entity_poly.pdbx_seq_one_letter_code
_entity_poly.pdbx_strand_id
1 'polypeptide(L)'
;EEISLVSMLPEQHKVYQATLQRIARQAQERAKGEQLTESNWILSSFTELRKACNHPLLLQAHYTPLLRDIASVLESEAHFGVDASFERIIEEISGYSDLDLLLTCHEYPSLRRHALGPEHLFESAKTRALQTLLPQLQAEGHRTLIFSQWTKILDVLGLALEHMQIAFRRFDGSTPAAERQRLIDEFTADETIGVFLLSTRAGGLGINMTA
;
A
#
# COMPACT_ATOMS: atom_id res chain seq x y z
N GLU A 1 12.26 -23.39 2.33
CA GLU A 1 12.01 -21.98 2.65
C GLU A 1 13.30 -21.22 2.42
N GLU A 2 13.26 -20.19 1.59
CA GLU A 2 14.43 -19.35 1.24
C GLU A 2 14.14 -17.92 1.69
N ILE A 3 15.14 -17.25 2.27
CA ILE A 3 15.03 -15.85 2.70
C ILE A 3 15.80 -14.99 1.72
N SER A 4 15.08 -14.19 0.93
CA SER A 4 15.68 -13.16 0.08
C SER A 4 15.73 -11.82 0.79
N LEU A 5 16.95 -11.31 1.01
CA LEU A 5 17.17 -10.00 1.60
C LEU A 5 17.21 -8.93 0.49
N VAL A 6 16.45 -7.85 0.69
CA VAL A 6 16.43 -6.70 -0.22
C VAL A 6 16.84 -5.43 0.52
N SER A 7 17.78 -4.69 -0.07
CA SER A 7 18.26 -3.41 0.48
C SER A 7 17.33 -2.28 0.07
N MET A 8 16.99 -1.39 1.02
CA MET A 8 16.17 -0.22 0.73
C MET A 8 16.78 0.62 -0.38
N LEU A 9 15.92 1.08 -1.28
CA LEU A 9 16.29 2.02 -2.34
C LEU A 9 16.58 3.41 -1.75
N PRO A 10 17.33 4.29 -2.46
CA PRO A 10 17.65 5.63 -1.94
C PRO A 10 16.41 6.43 -1.47
N GLU A 11 15.35 6.47 -2.29
CA GLU A 11 14.11 7.20 -1.94
C GLU A 11 13.38 6.54 -0.76
N GLN A 12 13.26 5.21 -0.76
CA GLN A 12 12.68 4.47 0.37
C GLN A 12 13.47 4.71 1.67
N HIS A 13 14.80 4.70 1.60
CA HIS A 13 15.67 4.94 2.73
C HIS A 13 15.51 6.38 3.26
N LYS A 14 15.37 7.37 2.38
CA LYS A 14 15.09 8.76 2.77
C LYS A 14 13.78 8.86 3.57
N VAL A 15 12.71 8.23 3.09
CA VAL A 15 11.41 8.19 3.80
C VAL A 15 11.54 7.45 5.14
N TYR A 16 12.25 6.33 5.18
CA TYR A 16 12.50 5.58 6.40
C TYR A 16 13.27 6.41 7.45
N GLN A 17 14.35 7.08 7.05
CA GLN A 17 15.16 7.91 7.94
C GLN A 17 14.37 9.10 8.47
N ALA A 18 13.60 9.79 7.62
CA ALA A 18 12.73 10.89 8.06
C ALA A 18 11.70 10.40 9.10
N THR A 19 11.08 9.24 8.85
CA THR A 19 10.14 8.60 9.79
C THR A 19 10.81 8.25 11.11
N LEU A 20 11.99 7.62 11.06
CA LEU A 20 12.75 7.23 12.24
C LEU A 20 13.19 8.45 13.07
N GLN A 21 13.67 9.51 12.43
CA GLN A 21 14.07 10.74 13.10
C GLN A 21 12.90 11.43 13.79
N ARG A 22 11.72 11.47 13.14
CA ARG A 22 10.49 11.99 13.75
C ARG A 22 10.10 11.18 14.98
N ILE A 23 10.06 9.86 14.88
CA ILE A 23 9.73 8.97 16.00
C ILE A 23 10.75 9.14 17.13
N ALA A 24 12.05 9.22 16.81
CA ALA A 24 13.10 9.42 17.80
C ALA A 24 12.97 10.74 18.56
N ARG A 25 12.62 11.84 17.87
CA ARG A 25 12.34 13.13 18.52
C ARG A 25 11.14 13.03 19.47
N GLN A 26 10.03 12.45 19.00
CA GLN A 26 8.84 12.24 19.82
C GLN A 26 9.11 11.34 21.04
N ALA A 27 9.96 10.32 20.87
CA ALA A 27 10.40 9.46 21.97
C ALA A 27 11.16 10.26 23.05
N GLN A 28 12.08 11.14 22.65
CA GLN A 28 12.83 12.00 23.57
C GLN A 28 11.93 12.98 24.32
N GLU A 29 10.94 13.57 23.65
CA GLU A 29 9.96 14.47 24.27
C GLU A 29 9.09 13.74 25.29
N ARG A 30 8.57 12.56 24.92
CA ARG A 30 7.78 11.69 25.81
C ARG A 30 8.61 11.16 26.99
N ALA A 31 9.91 10.94 26.81
CA ALA A 31 10.84 10.56 27.88
C ALA A 31 10.96 11.65 28.94
N LYS A 32 11.04 12.92 28.51
CA LYS A 32 11.09 14.07 29.42
C LYS A 32 9.78 14.29 30.17
N GLY A 33 8.65 13.91 29.57
CA GLY A 33 7.32 14.04 30.16
C GLY A 33 6.79 12.80 30.90
N GLU A 34 7.63 11.77 31.15
CA GLU A 34 7.24 10.52 31.83
C GLU A 34 6.12 9.70 31.13
N GLN A 35 5.84 9.94 29.84
CA GLN A 35 4.78 9.30 29.05
C GLN A 35 5.26 8.15 28.14
N LEU A 36 6.47 7.64 28.34
CA LEU A 36 7.05 6.58 27.49
C LEU A 36 6.31 5.24 27.53
N THR A 37 5.48 4.99 28.54
CA THR A 37 4.82 3.70 28.79
C THR A 37 3.53 3.50 27.98
N GLU A 38 3.13 4.46 27.14
CA GLU A 38 1.98 4.31 26.24
C GLU A 38 2.26 3.27 25.14
N SER A 39 1.91 2.02 25.44
CA SER A 39 2.12 0.87 24.55
C SER A 39 1.53 1.08 23.15
N ASN A 40 0.42 1.80 23.05
CA ASN A 40 -0.23 2.09 21.76
C ASN A 40 0.63 2.96 20.83
N TRP A 41 1.32 3.98 21.36
CA TRP A 41 2.19 4.85 20.57
C TRP A 41 3.45 4.12 20.10
N ILE A 42 4.01 3.24 20.92
CA ILE A 42 5.17 2.41 20.52
C ILE A 42 4.76 1.50 19.35
N LEU A 43 3.60 0.84 19.46
CA LEU A 43 3.08 -0.03 18.41
C LEU A 43 2.76 0.73 17.11
N SER A 44 2.21 1.96 17.21
CA SER A 44 1.97 2.81 16.03
C SER A 44 3.29 3.24 15.37
N SER A 45 4.30 3.57 16.17
CA SER A 45 5.64 3.93 15.67
C SER A 45 6.29 2.77 14.91
N PHE A 46 6.27 1.56 15.45
CA PHE A 46 6.75 0.37 14.72
C PHE A 46 5.91 0.07 13.48
N THR A 47 4.60 0.31 13.54
CA THR A 47 3.70 0.19 12.40
C THR A 47 4.14 1.12 11.26
N GLU A 48 4.46 2.37 11.54
CA GLU A 48 4.95 3.33 10.54
C GLU A 48 6.29 2.91 9.93
N LEU A 49 7.24 2.44 10.74
CA LEU A 49 8.52 1.90 10.24
C LEU A 49 8.30 0.67 9.34
N ARG A 50 7.37 -0.22 9.70
CA ARG A 50 7.01 -1.38 8.87
C ARG A 50 6.37 -0.96 7.55
N LYS A 51 5.56 0.10 7.54
CA LYS A 51 5.02 0.70 6.30
C LYS A 51 6.17 1.18 5.41
N ALA A 52 7.11 1.95 5.94
CA ALA A 52 8.31 2.39 5.20
C ALA A 52 9.12 1.22 4.63
N CYS A 53 9.28 0.12 5.39
CA CYS A 53 9.94 -1.10 4.89
C CYS A 53 9.17 -1.83 3.77
N ASN A 54 7.84 -1.71 3.75
CA ASN A 54 7.01 -2.32 2.71
C ASN A 54 6.97 -1.44 1.46
N HIS A 55 6.54 -0.19 1.59
CA HIS A 55 6.43 0.73 0.47
C HIS A 55 6.28 2.20 0.92
N PRO A 56 6.98 3.17 0.30
CA PRO A 56 6.82 4.60 0.60
C PRO A 56 5.37 5.11 0.51
N LEU A 57 4.61 4.68 -0.52
CA LEU A 57 3.20 5.05 -0.71
C LEU A 57 2.25 4.71 0.46
N LEU A 58 2.66 3.88 1.41
CA LEU A 58 1.87 3.59 2.62
C LEU A 58 1.99 4.69 3.68
N LEU A 59 2.88 5.66 3.45
CA LEU A 59 3.07 6.86 4.24
C LEU A 59 2.68 8.08 3.40
N GLN A 60 2.51 9.22 4.06
CA GLN A 60 2.29 10.49 3.39
C GLN A 60 3.62 11.23 3.30
N ALA A 61 4.25 11.22 2.13
CA ALA A 61 5.55 11.82 1.88
C ALA A 61 5.56 12.71 0.63
N HIS A 62 4.88 12.28 -0.43
CA HIS A 62 4.85 12.99 -1.71
C HIS A 62 3.76 14.08 -1.73
N TYR A 63 2.58 13.81 -1.17
CA TYR A 63 1.43 14.71 -1.27
C TYR A 63 1.31 15.74 -0.15
N THR A 64 2.15 15.68 0.90
CA THR A 64 2.10 16.65 2.02
C THR A 64 2.13 18.12 1.55
N PRO A 65 2.94 18.52 0.55
CA PRO A 65 2.92 19.91 0.05
C PRO A 65 1.66 20.26 -0.76
N LEU A 66 0.91 19.27 -1.23
CA LEU A 66 -0.22 19.43 -2.16
C LEU A 66 -1.59 19.31 -1.46
N LEU A 67 -1.63 19.05 -0.15
CA LEU A 67 -2.90 18.78 0.56
C LEU A 67 -3.92 19.91 0.43
N ARG A 68 -3.48 21.18 0.44
CA ARG A 68 -4.40 22.33 0.28
C ARG A 68 -5.02 22.39 -1.11
N ASP A 69 -4.23 22.12 -2.14
CA ASP A 69 -4.71 22.10 -3.53
C ASP A 69 -5.68 20.94 -3.73
N ILE A 70 -5.37 19.77 -3.18
CA ILE A 70 -6.25 18.60 -3.20
C ILE A 70 -7.55 18.91 -2.45
N ALA A 71 -7.47 19.43 -1.22
CA ALA A 71 -8.63 19.78 -0.41
C ALA A 71 -9.56 20.78 -1.12
N SER A 72 -9.02 21.74 -1.87
CA SER A 72 -9.83 22.73 -2.61
C SER A 72 -10.67 22.07 -3.69
N VAL A 73 -10.12 21.07 -4.40
CA VAL A 73 -10.90 20.31 -5.37
C VAL A 73 -11.93 19.43 -4.67
N LEU A 74 -11.55 18.71 -3.61
CA LEU A 74 -12.47 17.85 -2.85
C LEU A 74 -13.65 18.61 -2.24
N GLU A 75 -13.43 19.85 -1.81
CA GLU A 75 -14.48 20.76 -1.36
C GLU A 75 -15.43 21.11 -2.51
N SER A 76 -14.90 21.53 -3.67
CA SER A 76 -15.73 21.88 -4.83
C SER A 76 -16.52 20.70 -5.40
N GLU A 77 -15.99 19.49 -5.29
CA GLU A 77 -16.63 18.24 -5.74
C GLU A 77 -17.55 17.64 -4.67
N ALA A 78 -17.68 18.28 -3.50
CA ALA A 78 -18.45 17.81 -2.34
C ALA A 78 -18.10 16.36 -1.94
N HIS A 79 -16.82 15.96 -2.04
CA HIS A 79 -16.36 14.58 -1.78
C HIS A 79 -16.75 14.10 -0.37
N PHE A 80 -16.65 14.99 0.62
CA PHE A 80 -17.01 14.70 2.02
C PHE A 80 -18.43 15.18 2.39
N GLY A 81 -19.25 15.49 1.40
CA GLY A 81 -20.57 16.11 1.57
C GLY A 81 -20.52 17.63 1.53
N VAL A 82 -21.67 18.23 1.21
CA VAL A 82 -21.80 19.68 0.96
C VAL A 82 -21.53 20.56 2.19
N ASP A 83 -21.64 20.00 3.39
CA ASP A 83 -21.47 20.72 4.66
C ASP A 83 -20.05 20.58 5.25
N ALA A 84 -19.14 19.86 4.57
CA ALA A 84 -17.77 19.69 5.04
C ALA A 84 -16.96 20.97 4.83
N SER A 85 -16.43 21.54 5.91
CA SER A 85 -15.55 22.72 5.81
C SER A 85 -14.17 22.35 5.27
N PHE A 86 -13.53 23.28 4.57
CA PHE A 86 -12.16 23.15 4.08
C PHE A 86 -11.17 22.65 5.15
N GLU A 87 -11.23 23.16 6.38
CA GLU A 87 -10.36 22.74 7.47
C GLU A 87 -10.56 21.27 7.86
N ARG A 88 -11.82 20.81 7.89
CA ARG A 88 -12.15 19.41 8.20
C ARG A 88 -11.68 18.48 7.08
N ILE A 89 -11.79 18.93 5.83
CA ILE A 89 -11.29 18.18 4.67
C ILE A 89 -9.77 18.01 4.78
N ILE A 90 -9.03 19.08 5.10
CA ILE A 90 -7.58 19.02 5.32
C ILE A 90 -7.24 18.06 6.46
N GLU A 91 -7.95 18.15 7.59
CA GLU A 91 -7.72 17.27 8.74
C GLU A 91 -7.90 15.80 8.37
N GLU A 92 -8.97 15.48 7.62
CA GLU A 92 -9.26 14.12 7.16
C GLU A 92 -8.16 13.59 6.24
N ILE A 93 -7.81 14.33 5.17
CA ILE A 93 -6.81 13.89 4.20
C ILE A 93 -5.38 13.94 4.76
N SER A 94 -5.14 14.64 5.87
CA SER A 94 -3.86 14.56 6.59
C SER A 94 -3.60 13.17 7.18
N GLY A 95 -4.66 12.37 7.39
CA GLY A 95 -4.57 10.96 7.78
C GLY A 95 -4.32 9.99 6.62
N TYR A 96 -4.42 10.46 5.37
CA TYR A 96 -4.31 9.62 4.18
C TYR A 96 -2.85 9.32 3.86
N SER A 97 -2.59 8.09 3.40
CA SER A 97 -1.31 7.73 2.78
C SER A 97 -1.23 8.27 1.36
N ASP A 98 -0.03 8.34 0.78
CA ASP A 98 0.12 8.78 -0.60
C ASP A 98 -0.63 7.86 -1.59
N LEU A 99 -0.81 6.57 -1.26
CA LEU A 99 -1.66 5.68 -2.04
C LEU A 99 -3.12 6.13 -2.04
N ASP A 100 -3.67 6.52 -0.89
CA ASP A 100 -5.07 6.98 -0.81
C ASP A 100 -5.26 8.28 -1.61
N LEU A 101 -4.29 9.19 -1.50
CA LEU A 101 -4.29 10.47 -2.22
C LEU A 101 -4.11 10.24 -3.73
N LEU A 102 -3.30 9.26 -4.13
CA LEU A 102 -3.17 8.85 -5.53
C LEU A 102 -4.50 8.35 -6.09
N LEU A 103 -5.16 7.42 -5.39
CA LEU A 103 -6.47 6.91 -5.80
C LEU A 103 -7.49 8.05 -5.91
N THR A 104 -7.53 8.94 -4.91
CA THR A 104 -8.35 10.15 -4.92
C THR A 104 -8.06 11.03 -6.14
N CYS A 105 -6.79 11.20 -6.53
CA CYS A 105 -6.42 11.98 -7.70
C CYS A 105 -6.90 11.38 -9.03
N HIS A 106 -7.14 10.06 -9.07
CA HIS A 106 -7.68 9.39 -10.24
C HIS A 106 -9.21 9.49 -10.34
N GLU A 107 -9.92 9.68 -9.23
CA GLU A 107 -11.37 9.86 -9.20
C GLU A 107 -11.81 11.17 -9.88
N TYR A 108 -11.04 12.23 -9.71
CA TYR A 108 -11.40 13.56 -10.20
C TYR A 108 -10.50 14.03 -11.35
N PRO A 109 -11.06 14.36 -12.53
CA PRO A 109 -10.28 14.89 -13.66
C PRO A 109 -9.39 16.09 -13.29
N SER A 110 -9.90 16.97 -12.42
CA SER A 110 -9.19 18.16 -11.92
C SER A 110 -7.95 17.85 -11.08
N LEU A 111 -7.87 16.65 -10.48
CA LEU A 111 -6.73 16.20 -9.68
C LEU A 111 -5.72 15.36 -10.46
N ARG A 112 -6.01 14.94 -11.70
CA ARG A 112 -5.10 14.09 -12.49
C ARG A 112 -3.71 14.70 -12.69
N ARG A 113 -3.59 16.02 -12.68
CA ARG A 113 -2.29 16.73 -12.75
C ARG A 113 -1.39 16.49 -11.53
N HIS A 114 -1.98 16.09 -10.40
CA HIS A 114 -1.27 15.77 -9.17
C HIS A 114 -1.00 14.27 -9.01
N ALA A 115 -1.60 13.43 -9.87
CA ALA A 115 -1.41 11.99 -9.80
C ALA A 115 0.06 11.62 -10.03
N LEU A 116 0.63 10.87 -9.09
CA LEU A 116 1.95 10.26 -9.22
C LEU A 116 1.98 9.31 -10.42
N GLY A 117 3.09 9.31 -11.15
CA GLY A 117 3.31 8.37 -12.24
C GLY A 117 3.56 6.93 -11.77
N PRO A 118 3.47 5.94 -12.67
CA PRO A 118 3.61 4.53 -12.34
C PRO A 118 5.00 4.15 -11.82
N GLU A 119 6.03 4.96 -12.06
CA GLU A 119 7.38 4.79 -11.50
C GLU A 119 7.37 4.69 -9.96
N HIS A 120 6.45 5.41 -9.31
CA HIS A 120 6.31 5.43 -7.85
C HIS A 120 5.87 4.08 -7.28
N LEU A 121 5.22 3.21 -8.07
CA LEU A 121 4.84 1.85 -7.67
C LEU A 121 6.06 0.93 -7.46
N PHE A 122 7.22 1.31 -8.00
CA PHE A 122 8.47 0.54 -7.95
C PHE A 122 9.55 1.22 -7.09
N GLU A 123 9.16 2.19 -6.24
CA GLU A 123 10.06 2.91 -5.32
C GLU A 123 10.28 2.20 -3.98
N SER A 124 9.89 0.93 -3.87
CA SER A 124 10.32 0.07 -2.77
C SER A 124 11.24 -1.06 -3.26
N ALA A 125 12.16 -1.48 -2.42
CA ALA A 125 13.05 -2.60 -2.71
C ALA A 125 12.27 -3.90 -3.00
N LYS A 126 11.12 -4.09 -2.33
CA LYS A 126 10.27 -5.28 -2.52
C LYS A 126 9.54 -5.24 -3.85
N THR A 127 8.90 -4.13 -4.20
CA THR A 127 8.21 -4.00 -5.49
C THR A 127 9.20 -4.03 -6.65
N ARG A 128 10.41 -3.47 -6.48
CA ARG A 128 11.49 -3.60 -7.47
C ARG A 128 12.01 -5.02 -7.62
N ALA A 129 12.15 -5.77 -6.54
CA ALA A 129 12.51 -7.18 -6.63
C ALA A 129 11.43 -7.99 -7.36
N LEU A 130 10.16 -7.74 -7.04
CA LEU A 130 9.02 -8.38 -7.73
C LEU A 130 8.94 -7.99 -9.21
N GLN A 131 9.29 -6.74 -9.57
CA GLN A 131 9.33 -6.27 -10.95
C GLN A 131 10.27 -7.12 -11.82
N THR A 132 11.35 -7.63 -11.24
CA THR A 132 12.30 -8.53 -11.93
C THR A 132 11.90 -10.00 -11.81
N LEU A 133 11.46 -10.42 -10.62
CA LEU A 133 11.20 -11.83 -10.32
C LEU A 133 9.95 -12.38 -11.01
N LEU A 134 8.85 -11.62 -11.04
CA LEU A 134 7.59 -12.13 -11.56
C LEU A 134 7.63 -12.45 -13.06
N PRO A 135 8.22 -11.60 -13.93
CA PRO A 135 8.38 -11.97 -15.35
C PRO A 135 9.26 -13.20 -15.58
N GLN A 136 10.29 -13.39 -14.75
CA GLN A 136 11.16 -14.58 -14.82
C GLN A 136 10.38 -15.85 -14.48
N LEU A 137 9.67 -15.84 -13.35
CA LEU A 137 8.82 -16.95 -12.94
C LEU A 137 7.76 -17.28 -14.00
N GLN A 138 7.13 -16.26 -14.59
CA GLN A 138 6.14 -16.47 -15.63
C GLN A 138 6.75 -17.06 -16.92
N ALA A 139 7.95 -16.63 -17.31
CA ALA A 139 8.67 -17.20 -18.46
C ALA A 139 9.07 -18.68 -18.24
N GLU A 140 9.29 -19.08 -16.98
CA GLU A 140 9.55 -20.45 -16.56
C GLU A 140 8.26 -21.29 -16.41
N GLY A 141 7.09 -20.70 -16.63
CA GLY A 141 5.79 -21.37 -16.51
C GLY A 141 5.26 -21.47 -15.07
N HIS A 142 5.83 -20.70 -14.13
CA HIS A 142 5.39 -20.67 -12.75
C HIS A 142 4.23 -19.68 -12.54
N ARG A 143 3.29 -20.07 -11.67
CA ARG A 143 2.25 -19.19 -11.11
C ARG A 143 2.61 -18.84 -9.67
N THR A 144 2.36 -17.59 -9.27
CA THR A 144 2.86 -17.05 -7.98
C THR A 144 1.74 -16.65 -7.03
N LEU A 145 1.83 -17.08 -5.78
CA LEU A 145 0.98 -16.59 -4.68
C LEU A 145 1.74 -15.57 -3.85
N ILE A 146 1.20 -14.37 -3.66
CA ILE A 146 1.81 -13.31 -2.84
C ILE A 146 0.94 -13.04 -1.63
N PHE A 147 1.50 -13.26 -0.44
CA PHE A 147 0.81 -13.04 0.82
C PHE A 147 1.25 -11.74 1.48
N SER A 148 0.30 -11.02 2.09
CA SER A 148 0.61 -9.88 2.95
C SER A 148 -0.33 -9.75 4.15
N GLN A 149 0.19 -9.26 5.26
CA GLN A 149 -0.62 -8.87 6.41
C GLN A 149 -1.31 -7.50 6.25
N TRP A 150 -0.97 -6.75 5.20
CA TRP A 150 -1.46 -5.40 4.95
C TRP A 150 -2.23 -5.39 3.63
N THR A 151 -3.52 -5.05 3.65
CA THR A 151 -4.30 -4.96 2.41
C THR A 151 -3.81 -3.82 1.52
N LYS A 152 -3.36 -2.70 2.09
CA LYS A 152 -2.80 -1.58 1.32
C LYS A 152 -1.57 -1.92 0.48
N ILE A 153 -0.73 -2.87 0.89
CA ILE A 153 0.35 -3.31 -0.01
C ILE A 153 -0.19 -4.18 -1.15
N LEU A 154 -1.29 -4.91 -0.94
CA LEU A 154 -1.97 -5.61 -2.04
C LEU A 154 -2.60 -4.62 -3.03
N ASP A 155 -3.05 -3.46 -2.56
CA ASP A 155 -3.52 -2.36 -3.43
C ASP A 155 -2.36 -1.83 -4.28
N VAL A 156 -1.20 -1.53 -3.68
CA VAL A 156 0.02 -1.13 -4.42
C VAL A 156 0.44 -2.20 -5.43
N LEU A 157 0.46 -3.47 -5.02
CA LEU A 157 0.83 -4.58 -5.89
C LEU A 157 -0.17 -4.76 -7.04
N GLY A 158 -1.47 -4.54 -6.80
CA GLY A 158 -2.48 -4.56 -7.86
C GLY A 158 -2.16 -3.55 -8.96
N LEU A 159 -1.94 -2.28 -8.58
CA LEU A 159 -1.55 -1.23 -9.52
C LEU A 159 -0.23 -1.54 -10.24
N ALA A 160 0.75 -2.10 -9.52
CA ALA A 160 2.04 -2.47 -10.11
C ALA A 160 1.90 -3.61 -11.14
N LEU A 161 1.08 -4.62 -10.84
CA LEU A 161 0.81 -5.74 -11.75
C LEU A 161 0.04 -5.28 -12.99
N GLU A 162 -0.93 -4.37 -12.83
CA GLU A 162 -1.64 -3.73 -13.95
C GLU A 162 -0.66 -2.99 -14.86
N HIS A 163 0.26 -2.20 -14.29
CA HIS A 163 1.29 -1.51 -15.06
C HIS A 163 2.25 -2.48 -15.78
N MET A 164 2.59 -3.61 -15.15
CA MET A 164 3.40 -4.68 -15.74
C MET A 164 2.63 -5.57 -16.72
N GLN A 165 1.32 -5.34 -16.89
CA GLN A 165 0.41 -6.17 -17.71
C GLN A 165 0.38 -7.65 -17.28
N ILE A 166 0.54 -7.92 -15.98
CA ILE A 166 0.45 -9.27 -15.42
C ILE A 166 -0.98 -9.47 -14.91
N ALA A 167 -1.69 -10.44 -15.50
CA ALA A 167 -3.02 -10.80 -15.04
C ALA A 167 -2.96 -11.43 -13.64
N PHE A 168 -3.84 -10.98 -12.75
CA PHE A 168 -3.88 -11.45 -11.37
C PHE A 168 -5.31 -11.61 -10.84
N ARG A 169 -5.40 -12.31 -9.71
CA ARG A 169 -6.59 -12.32 -8.84
C ARG A 169 -6.22 -11.91 -7.43
N ARG A 170 -7.22 -11.44 -6.69
CA ARG A 170 -7.06 -11.03 -5.31
C ARG A 170 -8.28 -11.38 -4.49
N PHE A 171 -8.07 -11.88 -3.29
CA PHE A 171 -9.05 -11.73 -2.22
C PHE A 171 -8.36 -11.49 -0.88
N ASP A 172 -9.11 -10.89 0.03
CA ASP A 172 -8.68 -10.67 1.41
C ASP A 172 -9.80 -11.03 2.39
N GLY A 173 -9.63 -10.65 3.67
CA GLY A 173 -10.60 -10.98 4.72
C GLY A 173 -12.00 -10.38 4.49
N SER A 174 -12.12 -9.34 3.67
CA SER A 174 -13.41 -8.71 3.34
C SER A 174 -14.16 -9.41 2.22
N THR A 175 -13.47 -10.24 1.41
CA THR A 175 -14.09 -10.92 0.27
C THR A 175 -15.06 -12.00 0.74
N PRO A 176 -16.31 -12.05 0.25
CA PRO A 176 -17.29 -13.09 0.62
C PRO A 176 -16.83 -14.50 0.25
N ALA A 177 -17.21 -15.50 1.05
CA ALA A 177 -16.77 -16.89 0.84
C ALA A 177 -17.13 -17.45 -0.55
N ALA A 178 -18.32 -17.14 -1.07
CA ALA A 178 -18.74 -17.58 -2.40
C ALA A 178 -17.85 -17.00 -3.53
N GLU A 179 -17.42 -15.74 -3.38
CA GLU A 179 -16.55 -15.08 -4.35
C GLU A 179 -15.13 -15.65 -4.30
N ARG A 180 -14.65 -16.05 -3.12
CA ARG A 180 -13.32 -16.68 -2.99
C ARG A 180 -13.21 -17.94 -3.84
N GLN A 181 -14.21 -18.82 -3.79
CA GLN A 181 -14.19 -20.07 -4.57
C GLN A 181 -14.13 -19.77 -6.07
N ARG A 182 -14.95 -18.82 -6.53
CA ARG A 182 -14.93 -18.38 -7.92
C ARG A 182 -13.55 -17.88 -8.36
N LEU A 183 -12.90 -17.03 -7.55
CA LEU A 183 -11.57 -16.48 -7.87
C LEU A 183 -10.50 -17.58 -7.90
N ILE A 184 -10.61 -18.58 -7.03
CA ILE A 184 -9.74 -19.77 -7.03
C ILE A 184 -9.96 -20.58 -8.31
N ASP A 185 -11.22 -20.85 -8.66
CA ASP A 185 -11.57 -21.61 -9.86
C ASP A 185 -11.07 -20.90 -11.13
N GLU A 186 -11.23 -19.57 -11.19
CA GLU A 186 -10.68 -18.74 -12.27
C GLU A 186 -9.14 -18.86 -12.36
N PHE A 187 -8.43 -18.71 -11.24
CA PHE A 187 -6.97 -18.84 -11.23
C PHE A 187 -6.47 -20.25 -11.59
N THR A 188 -7.21 -21.29 -11.18
CA THR A 188 -6.86 -22.68 -11.48
C THR A 188 -7.09 -23.00 -12.96
N ALA A 189 -8.23 -22.57 -13.52
CA ALA A 189 -8.65 -22.89 -14.88
C ALA A 189 -8.00 -22.02 -15.96
N ASP A 190 -7.69 -20.76 -15.65
CA ASP A 190 -7.08 -19.82 -16.60
C ASP A 190 -5.58 -19.66 -16.33
N GLU A 191 -4.78 -20.37 -17.12
CA GLU A 191 -3.31 -20.33 -17.05
C GLU A 191 -2.71 -18.96 -17.42
N THR A 192 -3.50 -18.04 -18.00
CA THR A 192 -3.02 -16.68 -18.29
C THR A 192 -2.91 -15.82 -17.03
N ILE A 193 -3.54 -16.22 -15.92
CA ILE A 193 -3.48 -15.52 -14.64
C ILE A 193 -2.21 -15.97 -13.88
N GLY A 194 -1.18 -15.13 -13.92
CA GLY A 194 0.13 -15.46 -13.37
C GLY A 194 0.28 -15.25 -11.85
N VAL A 195 -0.54 -14.39 -11.24
CA VAL A 195 -0.38 -13.99 -9.83
C VAL A 195 -1.70 -14.06 -9.03
N PHE A 196 -1.63 -14.51 -7.78
CA PHE A 196 -2.71 -14.40 -6.81
C PHE A 196 -2.27 -13.61 -5.58
N LEU A 197 -2.90 -12.47 -5.33
CA LEU A 197 -2.69 -11.62 -4.15
C LEU A 197 -3.60 -12.03 -2.98
N LEU A 198 -3.02 -12.30 -1.83
CA LEU A 198 -3.72 -12.86 -0.68
C LEU A 198 -3.38 -12.09 0.60
N SER A 199 -4.38 -11.78 1.42
CA SER A 199 -4.09 -11.40 2.80
C SER A 199 -3.72 -12.65 3.61
N THR A 200 -2.70 -12.63 4.48
CA THR A 200 -2.33 -13.86 5.20
C THR A 200 -3.42 -14.34 6.17
N ARG A 201 -4.30 -13.45 6.64
CA ARG A 201 -5.55 -13.86 7.32
C ARG A 201 -6.48 -14.69 6.45
N ALA A 202 -6.59 -14.37 5.15
CA ALA A 202 -7.42 -15.13 4.22
C ALA A 202 -6.77 -16.47 3.84
N GLY A 203 -5.44 -16.55 3.79
CA GLY A 203 -4.71 -17.81 3.56
C GLY A 203 -4.89 -18.86 4.66
N GLY A 204 -5.14 -18.43 5.90
CA GLY A 204 -5.40 -19.33 7.04
C GLY A 204 -6.77 -20.02 7.03
N LEU A 205 -7.63 -19.75 6.04
CA LEU A 205 -9.01 -20.25 5.99
C LEU A 205 -9.16 -21.61 5.28
N GLY A 206 -8.07 -22.37 5.13
CA GLY A 206 -8.12 -23.72 4.55
C GLY A 206 -8.32 -23.72 3.04
N ILE A 207 -7.82 -22.69 2.36
CA ILE A 207 -7.92 -22.56 0.91
C ILE A 207 -6.97 -23.56 0.27
N ASN A 208 -7.52 -24.64 -0.28
CA ASN A 208 -6.75 -25.68 -0.94
C ASN A 208 -6.43 -25.26 -2.37
N MET A 209 -5.35 -24.50 -2.55
CA MET A 209 -4.79 -24.17 -3.86
C MET A 209 -3.70 -25.18 -4.21
N THR A 210 -4.09 -26.41 -4.52
CA THR A 210 -3.21 -27.36 -5.22
C THR A 210 -3.33 -27.07 -6.70
N ALA A 211 -2.40 -26.25 -7.20
CA ALA A 211 -2.11 -26.12 -8.62
C ALA A 211 -1.15 -27.22 -9.06
#